data_AF-A0A519ZDT8-F1
#
_entry.id   AF-A0A519ZDT8-F1
#
_cell.length_a   1.000
_cell.length_b   1.000
_cell.length_c   1.000
_cell.angle_alpha   90.00
_cell.angle_beta   90.00
_cell.angle_gamma   90.00
#
_symmetry.space_group_name_H-M   'P 1'
#
loop_
_entity.id
_entity.type
_entity.pdbx_description
1 polymer ?
#
loop_
_entity_poly.entity_id
_entity_poly.type
_entity_poly.pdbx_seq_one_letter_code
_entity_poly.pdbx_strand_id
1 'polypeptide(L)'
;CIYDGQKITHNVDSLGYFLGDEGSGSFLGKRLLRDYLRGLLPDGLQEALQEEYHLGTRNDIIDRLYNQPLPNRFLASFAKFAYDHNNVSYCRQIVVEAFEAFFQNIVLHYPNYQNYTFNCIGSVGYNFRDALTQVANGHGMQVGKIIRSPIDDLVSFHEGN
;
A
#
# COMPACT_ATOMS: atom_id res chain seq x y z
N CYS A 1 9.73 5.20 10.25
CA CYS A 1 10.35 5.87 11.41
C CYS A 1 11.80 5.41 11.56
N ILE A 2 12.63 6.14 12.31
CA ILE A 2 13.95 5.68 12.76
C ILE A 2 13.85 5.30 14.25
N TYR A 3 14.33 4.12 14.60
CA TYR A 3 14.36 3.59 15.97
C TYR A 3 15.82 3.32 16.37
N ASP A 4 16.23 3.77 17.55
CA ASP A 4 17.61 3.63 18.05
C ASP A 4 17.85 2.39 18.92
N GLY A 5 16.83 1.53 19.09
CA GLY A 5 16.87 0.41 20.02
C GLY A 5 16.10 0.66 21.32
N GLN A 6 15.77 1.91 21.64
CA GLN A 6 15.00 2.29 22.84
C GLN A 6 13.77 3.15 22.53
N LYS A 7 13.90 4.08 21.57
CA LYS A 7 12.82 5.01 21.20
C LYS A 7 12.84 5.37 19.72
N ILE A 8 11.71 5.90 19.24
CA ILE A 8 11.61 6.50 17.91
C ILE A 8 12.30 7.86 17.96
N THR A 9 13.33 8.05 17.15
CA THR A 9 14.08 9.32 17.06
C THR A 9 13.53 10.23 15.98
N HIS A 10 12.96 9.65 14.92
CA HIS A 10 12.36 10.38 13.81
C HIS A 10 11.08 9.71 13.36
N ASN A 11 10.05 10.51 13.14
CA ASN A 11 8.81 10.07 12.52
C ASN A 11 8.31 11.15 11.55
N VAL A 12 7.94 10.73 10.35
CA VAL A 12 7.30 11.59 9.36
C VAL A 12 5.85 11.13 9.34
N ASP A 13 4.92 12.06 9.59
CA ASP A 13 3.51 11.73 9.73
C ASP A 13 2.94 11.28 8.37
N SER A 14 2.18 10.19 8.38
CA SER A 14 1.45 9.69 7.21
C SER A 14 0.27 10.59 6.79
N LEU A 15 -0.20 11.46 7.69
CA LEU A 15 -1.38 12.32 7.54
C LEU A 15 -2.71 11.55 7.33
N GLY A 16 -2.67 10.23 7.48
CA GLY A 16 -3.83 9.35 7.39
C GLY A 16 -4.43 9.28 5.99
N TYR A 17 -5.36 8.35 5.83
CA TYR A 17 -5.88 7.99 4.51
C TYR A 17 -6.49 9.14 3.74
N PHE A 18 -6.95 10.24 4.37
CA PHE A 18 -7.56 11.35 3.66
C PHE A 18 -6.52 12.22 2.94
N LEU A 19 -5.43 12.58 3.63
CA LEU A 19 -4.41 13.52 3.17
C LEU A 19 -3.14 12.86 2.62
N GLY A 20 -2.78 11.66 3.11
CA GLY A 20 -1.59 10.92 2.68
C GLY A 20 -1.84 9.41 2.64
N ASP A 21 -1.19 8.66 3.53
CA ASP A 21 -1.07 7.20 3.52
C ASP A 21 -0.56 6.64 2.17
N GLU A 22 0.38 7.32 1.52
CA GLU A 22 1.02 6.85 0.30
C GLU A 22 1.55 5.42 0.48
N GLY A 23 1.40 4.58 -0.55
CA GLY A 23 1.79 3.17 -0.48
C GLY A 23 0.86 2.27 0.34
N SER A 24 -0.18 2.81 0.98
CA SER A 24 -1.17 2.02 1.72
C SER A 24 -2.22 1.37 0.80
N GLY A 25 -2.96 0.40 1.35
CA GLY A 25 -4.09 -0.20 0.66
C GLY A 25 -5.19 0.81 0.37
N SER A 26 -5.44 1.76 1.27
CA SER A 26 -6.43 2.84 1.07
C SER A 26 -6.03 3.73 -0.11
N PHE A 27 -4.74 4.06 -0.23
CA PHE A 27 -4.21 4.88 -1.31
C PHE A 27 -4.37 4.19 -2.68
N LEU A 28 -4.01 2.91 -2.76
CA LEU A 28 -4.25 2.09 -3.95
C LEU A 28 -5.74 1.96 -4.28
N GLY A 29 -6.57 1.72 -3.27
CA GLY A 29 -8.00 1.57 -3.45
C GLY A 29 -8.68 2.84 -3.93
N LYS A 30 -8.25 4.02 -3.45
CA LYS A 30 -8.72 5.31 -4.00
C LYS A 30 -8.39 5.43 -5.48
N ARG A 31 -7.18 5.04 -5.88
CA ARG A 31 -6.74 5.08 -7.28
C ARG A 31 -7.64 4.20 -8.15
N LEU A 32 -7.79 2.93 -7.77
CA LEU A 32 -8.64 1.96 -8.47
C LEU A 32 -10.09 2.42 -8.56
N LEU A 33 -10.70 2.78 -7.44
CA LEU A 33 -12.11 3.15 -7.39
C LEU A 33 -12.39 4.43 -8.18
N ARG A 34 -11.47 5.40 -8.14
CA ARG A 34 -11.58 6.63 -8.94
C ARG A 34 -11.54 6.32 -10.44
N ASP A 35 -10.59 5.50 -10.86
CA ASP A 35 -10.41 5.19 -12.27
C ASP A 35 -11.57 4.30 -12.77
N TYR A 36 -12.09 3.39 -11.93
CA TYR A 36 -13.34 2.65 -12.17
C TYR A 36 -14.55 3.57 -12.38
N LEU A 37 -14.78 4.50 -11.45
CA LEU A 37 -15.90 5.46 -11.50
C LEU A 37 -15.83 6.42 -12.70
N ARG A 38 -14.65 6.53 -13.34
CA ARG A 38 -14.42 7.36 -14.53
C ARG A 38 -14.40 6.56 -15.83
N GLY A 39 -14.51 5.23 -15.79
CA GLY A 39 -14.38 4.42 -16.99
C GLY A 39 -12.95 4.35 -17.55
N LEU A 40 -11.94 4.50 -16.68
CA LEU A 40 -10.53 4.61 -17.07
C LEU A 40 -9.71 3.34 -16.76
N LEU A 41 -10.32 2.30 -16.19
CA LEU A 41 -9.63 1.02 -16.07
C LEU A 41 -9.47 0.42 -17.48
N PRO A 42 -8.32 -0.21 -17.79
CA PRO A 42 -8.13 -0.96 -19.02
C PRO A 42 -9.16 -2.07 -19.24
N ASP A 43 -9.31 -2.49 -20.50
CA ASP A 43 -10.25 -3.53 -20.94
C ASP A 43 -10.22 -4.77 -20.02
N GLY A 44 -11.40 -5.21 -19.58
CA GLY A 44 -11.60 -6.37 -18.71
C GLY A 44 -11.52 -6.07 -17.21
N LEU A 45 -10.80 -5.01 -16.78
CA LEU A 45 -10.71 -4.67 -15.36
C LEU A 45 -11.98 -3.97 -14.84
N GLN A 46 -12.74 -3.30 -15.71
CA GLN A 46 -14.05 -2.74 -15.34
C GLN A 46 -15.03 -3.84 -14.94
N GLU A 47 -15.16 -4.85 -15.79
CA GLU A 47 -16.05 -5.99 -15.59
C GLU A 47 -15.60 -6.82 -14.40
N ALA A 48 -14.30 -7.15 -14.32
CA ALA A 48 -13.74 -7.93 -13.22
C ALA A 48 -13.94 -7.26 -11.86
N LEU A 49 -13.72 -5.95 -11.75
CA LEU A 49 -13.93 -5.23 -10.49
C LEU A 49 -15.41 -5.23 -10.10
N GLN A 50 -16.31 -5.04 -11.07
CA GLN A 50 -17.74 -5.08 -10.84
C GLN A 50 -18.21 -6.46 -10.38
N GLU A 51 -17.72 -7.52 -11.02
CA GLU A 51 -18.07 -8.90 -10.69
C GLU A 51 -17.56 -9.32 -9.31
N GLU A 52 -16.32 -8.95 -8.95
CA GLU A 52 -15.73 -9.35 -7.67
C GLU A 52 -16.34 -8.60 -6.47
N TYR A 53 -16.63 -7.31 -6.62
CA TYR A 53 -17.06 -6.47 -5.49
C TYR A 53 -18.54 -6.12 -5.48
N HIS A 54 -19.28 -6.49 -6.53
CA HIS A 54 -20.71 -6.18 -6.71
C HIS A 54 -21.00 -4.71 -6.39
N LEU A 55 -20.22 -3.80 -6.99
CA LEU A 55 -20.33 -2.39 -6.67
C LEU A 55 -21.72 -1.87 -7.07
N GLY A 56 -22.30 -1.08 -6.18
CA GLY A 56 -23.57 -0.42 -6.43
C GLY A 56 -23.44 0.71 -7.46
N THR A 57 -24.47 1.54 -7.52
CA THR A 57 -24.43 2.75 -8.33
C THR A 57 -23.33 3.70 -7.84
N ARG A 58 -22.98 4.68 -8.68
CA ARG A 58 -22.08 5.76 -8.28
C ARG A 58 -22.50 6.42 -6.96
N ASN A 59 -23.80 6.60 -6.73
CA ASN A 59 -24.30 7.20 -5.50
C ASN A 59 -24.08 6.30 -4.27
N ASP A 60 -24.25 4.98 -4.42
CA ASP A 60 -24.00 4.02 -3.33
C ASP A 60 -22.53 4.02 -2.92
N ILE A 61 -21.63 4.11 -3.89
CA ILE A 61 -20.18 4.19 -3.64
C ILE A 61 -19.81 5.48 -2.93
N ILE A 62 -20.36 6.62 -3.37
CA ILE A 62 -20.11 7.92 -2.74
C ILE A 62 -20.69 7.94 -1.31
N ASP A 63 -21.91 7.43 -1.09
CA ASP A 63 -22.48 7.30 0.25
C ASP A 63 -21.57 6.46 1.17
N ARG A 64 -21.07 5.34 0.65
CA ARG A 64 -20.13 4.47 1.38
C ARG A 64 -18.83 5.16 1.78
N LEU A 65 -18.38 6.15 1.03
CA LEU A 65 -17.16 6.90 1.33
C LEU A 65 -17.38 8.05 2.30
N TYR A 66 -18.53 8.73 2.24
CA TYR A 66 -18.77 9.95 3.02
C TYR A 66 -19.62 9.73 4.27
N ASN A 67 -20.57 8.80 4.23
CA ASN A 67 -21.61 8.68 5.25
C ASN A 67 -21.55 7.36 6.03
N GLN A 68 -20.85 6.34 5.51
CA GLN A 68 -20.74 5.04 6.16
C GLN A 68 -19.45 4.91 7.01
N PRO A 69 -19.45 4.08 8.06
CA PRO A 69 -18.26 3.84 8.88
C PRO A 69 -17.10 3.21 8.10
N LEU A 70 -15.88 3.49 8.56
CA LEU A 70 -14.63 2.86 8.10
C LEU A 70 -14.37 2.97 6.57
N PRO A 71 -14.50 4.17 5.97
CA PRO A 71 -14.28 4.36 4.53
C PRO A 71 -12.85 3.99 4.10
N ASN A 72 -11.87 4.18 4.98
CA ASN A 72 -10.50 3.73 4.77
C ASN A 72 -10.39 2.21 4.60
N ARG A 73 -11.14 1.41 5.37
CA ARG A 73 -11.13 -0.06 5.22
C ARG A 73 -11.83 -0.49 3.94
N PHE A 74 -12.91 0.19 3.56
CA PHE A 74 -13.57 -0.04 2.28
C PHE A 74 -12.60 0.22 1.13
N LEU A 75 -11.90 1.36 1.13
CA LEU A 75 -10.86 1.65 0.15
C LEU A 75 -9.75 0.58 0.16
N ALA A 76 -9.23 0.23 1.34
CA ALA A 76 -8.16 -0.76 1.45
C ALA A 76 -8.53 -2.16 0.93
N SER A 77 -9.82 -2.52 0.92
CA SER A 77 -10.26 -3.83 0.38
C SER A 77 -9.99 -4.00 -1.12
N PHE A 78 -9.85 -2.91 -1.87
CA PHE A 78 -9.53 -2.95 -3.31
C PHE A 78 -8.04 -3.21 -3.59
N ALA A 79 -7.16 -3.10 -2.59
CA ALA A 79 -5.75 -3.43 -2.78
C ALA A 79 -5.54 -4.92 -3.12
N LYS A 80 -6.46 -5.80 -2.69
CA LYS A 80 -6.47 -7.21 -3.07
C LYS A 80 -6.67 -7.38 -4.59
N PHE A 81 -7.62 -6.65 -5.18
CA PHE A 81 -7.84 -6.66 -6.63
C PHE A 81 -6.57 -6.36 -7.43
N ALA A 82 -5.82 -5.31 -7.04
CA ALA A 82 -4.55 -4.98 -7.68
C ALA A 82 -3.51 -6.11 -7.55
N TYR A 83 -3.51 -6.84 -6.43
CA TYR A 83 -2.62 -7.97 -6.22
C TYR A 83 -2.99 -9.16 -7.11
N ASP A 84 -4.27 -9.53 -7.16
CA ASP A 84 -4.73 -10.67 -7.96
C ASP A 84 -4.54 -10.44 -9.46
N HIS A 85 -4.58 -9.17 -9.89
CA HIS A 85 -4.39 -8.74 -11.28
C HIS A 85 -3.02 -8.10 -11.53
N ASN A 86 -2.00 -8.40 -10.72
CA ASN A 86 -0.67 -7.80 -10.85
C ASN A 86 0.08 -8.19 -12.16
N ASN A 87 -0.43 -9.17 -12.91
CA ASN A 87 0.02 -9.47 -14.27
C ASN A 87 -0.44 -8.44 -15.31
N VAL A 88 -1.47 -7.65 -15.00
CA VAL A 88 -1.91 -6.52 -15.83
C VAL A 88 -1.02 -5.32 -15.53
N SER A 89 -0.41 -4.76 -16.59
CA SER A 89 0.55 -3.65 -16.50
C SER A 89 0.04 -2.48 -15.67
N TYR A 90 -1.24 -2.14 -15.80
CA TYR A 90 -1.89 -1.09 -15.02
C TYR A 90 -1.82 -1.34 -13.50
N CYS A 91 -2.18 -2.54 -13.03
CA CYS A 91 -2.15 -2.87 -11.61
C CYS A 91 -0.73 -2.80 -11.05
N ARG A 92 0.25 -3.30 -11.80
CA ARG A 92 1.66 -3.16 -11.44
C ARG A 92 2.09 -1.69 -11.36
N GLN A 93 1.69 -0.90 -12.35
CA GLN A 93 2.07 0.51 -12.45
C GLN A 93 1.54 1.32 -11.27
N ILE A 94 0.25 1.22 -10.92
CA ILE A 94 -0.31 1.99 -9.80
C ILE A 94 0.30 1.62 -8.45
N VAL A 95 0.77 0.37 -8.30
CA VAL A 95 1.49 -0.09 -7.10
C VAL A 95 2.87 0.54 -7.02
N VAL A 96 3.63 0.52 -8.12
CA VAL A 96 4.94 1.17 -8.19
C VAL A 96 4.79 2.68 -7.94
N GLU A 97 3.83 3.34 -8.58
CA GLU A 97 3.55 4.77 -8.37
C GLU A 97 3.18 5.09 -6.91
N ALA A 98 2.41 4.23 -6.25
CA ALA A 98 2.07 4.42 -4.84
C ALA A 98 3.30 4.31 -3.92
N PHE A 99 4.21 3.37 -4.19
CA PHE A 99 5.45 3.25 -3.43
C PHE A 99 6.45 4.36 -3.76
N GLU A 100 6.51 4.83 -5.00
CA GLU A 100 7.28 6.02 -5.35
C GLU A 100 6.79 7.25 -4.59
N ALA A 101 5.47 7.46 -4.52
CA ALA A 101 4.88 8.52 -3.72
C ALA A 101 5.22 8.37 -2.23
N PHE A 102 5.19 7.15 -1.70
CA PHE A 102 5.59 6.87 -0.31
C PHE A 102 7.06 7.22 -0.06
N PHE A 103 7.96 6.87 -0.98
CA PHE A 103 9.36 7.23 -0.84
C PHE A 103 9.53 8.75 -0.88
N GLN A 104 8.99 9.40 -1.92
CA GLN A 104 9.13 10.84 -2.14
C GLN A 104 8.61 11.68 -0.98
N ASN A 105 7.47 11.32 -0.41
CA ASN A 105 6.80 12.13 0.62
C ASN A 105 7.14 11.70 2.05
N ILE A 106 7.68 10.49 2.26
CA ILE A 106 7.94 9.96 3.61
C ILE A 106 9.41 9.54 3.77
N VAL A 107 9.87 8.55 2.99
CA VAL A 107 11.17 7.91 3.24
C VAL A 107 12.35 8.87 3.01
N LEU A 108 12.32 9.66 1.95
CA LEU A 108 13.42 10.57 1.60
C LEU A 108 13.62 11.71 2.62
N HIS A 109 12.62 11.97 3.46
CA HIS A 109 12.70 13.01 4.49
C HIS A 109 13.38 12.54 5.78
N TYR A 110 13.75 11.26 5.89
CA TYR A 110 14.56 10.78 7.01
C TYR A 110 16.04 11.12 6.80
N PRO A 111 16.73 11.63 7.84
CA PRO A 111 18.14 11.97 7.73
C PRO A 111 18.98 10.73 7.43
N ASN A 112 19.84 10.82 6.42
CA ASN A 112 20.73 9.74 5.99
C ASN A 112 19.99 8.40 5.74
N TYR A 113 18.76 8.44 5.21
CA TYR A 113 17.92 7.25 5.03
C TYR A 113 18.65 6.09 4.33
N GLN A 114 19.54 6.38 3.38
CA GLN A 114 20.33 5.40 2.63
C GLN A 114 21.32 4.60 3.49
N ASN A 115 21.70 5.10 4.68
CA ASN A 115 22.57 4.39 5.63
C ASN A 115 21.79 3.33 6.44
N TYR A 116 20.47 3.28 6.31
CA TYR A 116 19.60 2.33 6.98
C TYR A 116 19.04 1.31 5.99
N THR A 117 18.58 0.18 6.52
CA THR A 117 17.76 -0.76 5.74
C THR A 117 16.29 -0.41 5.84
N PHE A 118 15.57 -0.51 4.71
CA PHE A 118 14.13 -0.35 4.66
C PHE A 118 13.46 -1.60 5.19
N ASN A 119 12.77 -1.47 6.32
CA ASN A 119 12.01 -2.57 6.93
C ASN A 119 10.52 -2.24 6.87
N CYS A 120 9.70 -3.22 6.51
CA CYS A 120 8.26 -3.04 6.32
C CYS A 120 7.48 -4.16 7.00
N ILE A 121 6.40 -3.78 7.68
CA ILE A 121 5.44 -4.70 8.29
C ILE A 121 4.06 -4.37 7.74
N GLY A 122 3.35 -5.38 7.23
CA GLY A 122 1.96 -5.23 6.81
C GLY A 122 1.67 -5.93 5.49
N SER A 123 0.37 -6.19 5.26
CA SER A 123 -0.10 -6.98 4.11
C SER A 123 0.28 -6.38 2.75
N VAL A 124 0.15 -5.06 2.57
CA VAL A 124 0.42 -4.39 1.29
C VAL A 124 1.90 -4.48 0.94
N GLY A 125 2.79 -4.08 1.87
CA GLY A 125 4.22 -4.16 1.65
C GLY A 125 4.72 -5.59 1.41
N TYR A 126 4.12 -6.58 2.08
CA TYR A 126 4.46 -7.99 1.89
C TYR A 126 3.96 -8.56 0.55
N ASN A 127 2.70 -8.29 0.20
CA ASN A 127 2.09 -8.79 -1.03
C ASN A 127 2.76 -8.18 -2.27
N PHE A 128 3.13 -6.90 -2.21
CA PHE A 128 3.81 -6.19 -3.31
C PHE A 128 5.30 -5.98 -3.04
N ARG A 129 5.94 -6.89 -2.30
CA ARG A 129 7.35 -6.77 -1.86
C ARG A 129 8.34 -6.60 -3.02
N ASP A 130 8.03 -7.17 -4.17
CA ASP A 130 8.84 -7.05 -5.38
C ASP A 130 8.81 -5.62 -5.96
N ALA A 131 7.64 -4.98 -6.02
CA ALA A 131 7.50 -3.57 -6.38
C ALA A 131 8.15 -2.66 -5.33
N LEU A 132 7.92 -2.94 -4.05
CA LEU A 132 8.50 -2.17 -2.95
C LEU A 132 10.03 -2.24 -2.95
N THR A 133 10.58 -3.42 -3.23
CA THR A 133 12.04 -3.62 -3.36
C THR A 133 12.60 -2.91 -4.58
N GLN A 134 11.88 -2.94 -5.71
CA GLN A 134 12.26 -2.18 -6.91
C GLN A 134 12.37 -0.68 -6.61
N VAL A 135 11.36 -0.09 -5.96
CA VAL A 135 11.36 1.34 -5.61
C VAL A 135 12.46 1.67 -4.60
N ALA A 136 12.59 0.88 -3.53
CA ALA A 136 13.62 1.11 -2.52
C ALA A 136 15.05 1.12 -3.10
N ASN A 137 15.36 0.12 -3.95
CA ASN A 137 16.63 0.05 -4.65
C ASN A 137 16.83 1.21 -5.64
N GLY A 138 15.76 1.66 -6.30
CA GLY A 138 15.78 2.83 -7.18
C GLY A 138 16.18 4.13 -6.46
N HIS A 139 15.86 4.25 -5.18
CA HIS A 139 16.28 5.36 -4.30
C HIS A 139 17.59 5.10 -3.55
N GLY A 140 18.32 4.02 -3.88
CA GLY A 140 19.59 3.68 -3.25
C GLY A 140 19.48 3.24 -1.79
N MET A 141 18.30 2.78 -1.35
CA MET A 141 18.09 2.26 0.01
C MET A 141 18.03 0.73 -0.03
N GLN A 142 18.86 0.07 0.77
CA GLN A 142 18.83 -1.39 0.87
C GLN A 142 17.57 -1.87 1.58
N VAL A 143 16.96 -2.96 1.10
CA VAL A 143 15.81 -3.58 1.76
C VAL A 143 16.27 -4.55 2.84
N GLY A 144 15.68 -4.43 4.02
CA GLY A 144 15.83 -5.35 5.15
C GLY A 144 14.66 -6.34 5.22
N LYS A 145 14.01 -6.42 6.39
CA LYS A 145 12.87 -7.32 6.61
C LYS A 145 11.59 -6.74 6.02
N ILE A 146 10.89 -7.53 5.22
CA ILE A 146 9.50 -7.29 4.81
C ILE A 146 8.66 -8.46 5.30
N ILE A 147 7.82 -8.22 6.30
CA ILE A 147 7.01 -9.26 6.94
C ILE A 147 5.52 -8.91 6.90
N ARG A 148 4.67 -9.93 6.85
CA ARG A 148 3.22 -9.74 6.77
C ARG A 148 2.63 -9.34 8.12
N SER A 149 3.02 -10.04 9.17
CA SER A 149 2.56 -9.85 10.54
C SER A 149 3.70 -10.15 11.52
N PRO A 150 3.83 -9.41 12.63
CA PRO A 150 4.85 -9.70 13.65
C PRO A 150 4.74 -11.11 14.26
N ILE A 151 3.54 -11.70 14.26
CA ILE A 151 3.31 -13.01 14.88
C ILE A 151 3.98 -14.15 14.12
N ASP A 152 4.08 -14.03 12.79
CA ASP A 152 4.67 -15.07 11.93
C ASP A 152 6.19 -15.20 12.20
N ASP A 153 6.86 -14.06 12.45
CA ASP A 153 8.27 -14.00 12.83
C ASP A 153 8.52 -14.54 14.25
N LEU A 154 7.59 -14.30 15.19
CA LEU A 154 7.69 -14.82 16.55
C LEU A 154 7.59 -16.35 16.58
N VAL A 155 6.68 -16.93 15.80
CA VAL A 155 6.58 -18.39 15.66
C VAL A 155 7.88 -18.97 15.13
N SER A 156 8.43 -18.38 14.06
CA SER A 156 9.70 -18.82 13.46
C SER A 156 10.89 -18.72 14.44
N PHE A 157 10.92 -17.69 15.29
CA PHE A 157 11.96 -17.51 16.31
C PHE A 157 11.87 -18.55 17.45
N HIS A 158 10.66 -19.05 17.75
CA HIS A 158 10.44 -20.06 18.78
C HIS A 158 10.56 -21.50 18.25
N GLU A 159 10.37 -21.75 16.96
CA GLU A 159 10.58 -23.05 16.32
C GLU A 159 12.06 -23.34 16.00
N GLY A 160 12.92 -22.31 16.02
CA GLY A 160 14.36 -22.43 15.81
C GLY A 160 15.20 -22.69 17.07
N ASN A 161 14.58 -23.01 18.21
CA ASN A 161 15.24 -23.42 19.47
C ASN A 161 14.91 -24.87 19.82
#